data_AF-A0A376P5A6-F1
#
_entry.id   AF-A0A376P5A6-F1
#
_cell.length_a   1.000
_cell.length_b   1.000
_cell.length_c   1.000
_cell.angle_alpha   90.00
_cell.angle_beta   90.00
_cell.angle_gamma   90.00
#
_symmetry.space_group_name_H-M   'P 1'
#
loop_
_entity.id
_entity.type
_entity.pdbx_description
1 polymer ?
#
loop_
_entity_poly.entity_id
_entity_poly.type
_entity_poly.pdbx_seq_one_letter_code
_entity_poly.pdbx_strand_id
1 'polypeptide(L)' 'MTDIHALAAANLVIEAASERLEVKKALFAQLAEVCPPQTLLTTNTSSISITAIAAEVKILNVLRGCIFLIRHR' A
#
# COMPACT_ATOMS: atom_id res chain seq x y z
N MET A 1 -11.75 -5.81 13.56
CA MET A 1 -11.39 -6.85 12.57
C MET A 1 -9.93 -6.61 12.21
N THR A 2 -9.04 -7.55 12.55
CA THR A 2 -7.57 -7.39 12.46
C THR A 2 -6.94 -8.33 11.43
N ASP A 3 -7.77 -9.04 10.68
CA ASP A 3 -7.33 -10.05 9.72
C ASP A 3 -7.11 -9.42 8.34
N ILE A 4 -5.94 -9.66 7.75
CA ILE A 4 -5.55 -9.09 6.46
C ILE A 4 -6.24 -9.83 5.30
N HIS A 5 -6.60 -11.11 5.47
CA HIS A 5 -7.28 -11.90 4.43
C HIS A 5 -8.66 -11.37 4.08
N ALA A 6 -9.28 -10.63 4.98
CA ALA A 6 -10.49 -9.87 4.70
C ALA A 6 -10.37 -8.91 3.49
N LEU A 7 -9.15 -8.46 3.17
CA LEU A 7 -8.90 -7.55 2.05
C LEU A 7 -8.84 -8.27 0.70
N ALA A 8 -8.92 -9.59 0.66
CA ALA A 8 -8.92 -10.38 -0.57
C ALA A 8 -10.10 -10.07 -1.53
N ALA A 9 -11.17 -9.45 -1.03
CA ALA A 9 -12.29 -8.98 -1.86
C ALA A 9 -12.25 -7.47 -2.15
N ALA A 10 -11.25 -6.74 -1.65
CA ALA A 10 -11.18 -5.29 -1.79
C ALA A 10 -10.77 -4.88 -3.20
N ASN A 11 -11.45 -3.87 -3.76
CA ASN A 11 -11.05 -3.26 -5.03
C ASN A 11 -10.06 -2.09 -4.85
N LEU A 12 -10.02 -1.50 -3.65
CA LEU A 12 -9.14 -0.39 -3.27
C LEU A 12 -8.69 -0.58 -1.82
N VAL A 13 -7.38 -0.49 -1.60
CA VAL A 13 -6.77 -0.44 -0.27
C VAL A 13 -6.01 0.87 -0.12
N ILE A 14 -6.27 1.58 0.98
CA ILE A 14 -5.57 2.81 1.35
C ILE A 14 -4.79 2.53 2.63
N GLU A 15 -3.47 2.55 2.53
CA GLU A 15 -2.56 2.32 3.63
C GLU A 15 -2.26 3.66 4.35
N ALA A 16 -2.40 3.67 5.68
CA ALA A 16 -2.15 4.83 6.54
C ALA A 16 -1.48 4.41 7.87
N ALA A 17 -0.61 3.41 7.82
CA ALA A 17 0.24 2.97 8.91
C ALA A 17 1.45 3.90 9.07
N SER A 18 2.31 3.58 10.05
CA SER A 18 3.47 4.38 10.41
C SER A 18 4.37 4.74 9.22
N GLU A 19 4.90 5.95 9.23
CA GLU A 19 5.80 6.48 8.19
C GLU A 19 7.22 5.88 8.33
N ARG A 20 7.31 4.55 8.18
CA ARG A 20 8.56 3.77 8.18
C ARG A 20 8.62 2.91 6.92
N LEU A 21 9.68 3.07 6.14
CA LEU A 21 9.82 2.39 4.83
C LEU A 21 9.68 0.86 4.95
N GLU A 22 10.40 0.25 5.89
CA GLU A 22 10.38 -1.21 6.07
C GLU A 22 8.99 -1.73 6.47
N VAL A 23 8.24 -0.97 7.28
CA VAL A 23 6.88 -1.34 7.68
C VAL A 23 5.95 -1.31 6.47
N LYS A 24 6.02 -0.24 5.68
CA LYS A 24 5.19 -0.11 4.46
C LYS A 24 5.56 -1.19 3.44
N LYS A 25 6.85 -1.42 3.17
CA LYS A 25 7.29 -2.50 2.27
C LYS A 25 6.72 -3.86 2.68
N ALA A 26 6.90 -4.24 3.94
CA ALA A 26 6.39 -5.52 4.45
C ALA A 26 4.86 -5.63 4.36
N LEU A 27 4.14 -4.53 4.60
CA LEU A 27 2.68 -4.50 4.49
C LEU A 27 2.22 -4.62 3.03
N PHE A 28 2.84 -3.87 2.12
CA PHE A 28 2.51 -3.93 0.69
C PHE A 28 2.86 -5.28 0.06
N ALA A 29 3.93 -5.94 0.51
CA ALA A 29 4.24 -7.31 0.10
C ALA A 29 3.13 -8.28 0.51
N GLN A 30 2.65 -8.21 1.77
CA GLN A 30 1.54 -9.04 2.25
C GLN A 30 0.23 -8.72 1.51
N LEU A 31 -0.07 -7.44 1.29
CA LEU A 31 -1.25 -7.03 0.55
C LEU A 31 -1.22 -7.54 -0.90
N ALA A 32 -0.04 -7.57 -1.54
CA ALA A 32 0.11 -8.12 -2.87
C ALA A 32 -0.14 -9.64 -2.92
N GLU A 33 0.17 -10.39 -1.87
CA GLU A 33 -0.12 -11.83 -1.81
C GLU A 33 -1.60 -12.12 -1.57
N VAL A 34 -2.28 -11.26 -0.80
CA VAL A 34 -3.68 -11.46 -0.40
C VAL A 34 -4.66 -10.86 -1.40
N CYS A 35 -4.37 -9.69 -1.95
CA CYS A 35 -5.29 -8.96 -2.80
C CYS A 35 -5.26 -9.47 -4.24
N PRO A 36 -6.41 -9.49 -4.92
CA PRO A 36 -6.48 -9.79 -6.33
C PRO A 36 -5.59 -8.85 -7.18
N PRO A 37 -5.12 -9.30 -8.35
CA PRO A 37 -4.33 -8.46 -9.25
C PRO A 37 -5.06 -7.17 -9.65
N GLN A 38 -6.38 -7.15 -9.71
CA GLN A 38 -7.15 -5.94 -10.05
C GLN A 38 -7.29 -4.91 -8.91
N THR A 39 -6.80 -5.22 -7.71
CA THR A 39 -6.94 -4.32 -6.55
C THR A 39 -6.00 -3.14 -6.63
N LEU A 40 -6.54 -1.94 -6.43
CA LEU A 40 -5.75 -0.72 -6.37
C LEU A 40 -5.13 -0.56 -4.98
N LEU A 41 -3.80 -0.63 -4.89
CA LEU A 41 -3.08 -0.41 -3.64
C LEU A 41 -2.52 1.01 -3.60
N THR A 42 -2.84 1.76 -2.54
CA THR A 42 -2.44 3.17 -2.37
C THR A 42 -1.90 3.41 -0.97
N THR A 43 -0.97 4.35 -0.81
CA THR A 43 -0.38 4.74 0.48
C THR A 43 -0.55 6.22 0.73
N ASN A 44 -1.08 6.58 1.90
CA ASN A 44 -1.01 7.92 2.47
C ASN A 44 0.38 8.16 3.08
N THR A 45 1.39 8.28 2.22
CA THR A 45 2.74 8.66 2.63
C THR A 45 3.05 10.07 2.15
N SER A 46 3.73 10.83 3.00
CA SER A 46 4.15 12.21 2.76
C SER A 46 5.63 12.30 2.42
N SER A 47 6.43 11.40 2.99
CA SER A 47 7.88 11.53 3.06
C SER A 47 8.63 10.33 2.47
N ILE A 48 7.94 9.21 2.23
CA ILE A 48 8.55 8.00 1.71
C ILE A 48 8.32 7.92 0.19
N SER A 49 9.39 7.64 -0.55
CA SER A 49 9.31 7.42 -1.99
C SER A 49 8.40 6.23 -2.32
N ILE A 50 7.36 6.49 -3.12
CA ILE A 50 6.44 5.46 -3.61
C ILE A 50 7.21 4.40 -4.40
N THR A 51 8.21 4.80 -5.20
CA THR A 51 9.07 3.87 -5.94
C THR A 51 9.86 2.96 -5.01
N ALA A 52 10.33 3.47 -3.86
CA ALA A 52 11.06 2.68 -2.87
C ALA A 52 10.15 1.66 -2.17
N ILE A 53 8.88 2.00 -1.95
CA ILE A 53 7.87 1.05 -1.43
C ILE A 53 7.53 0.01 -2.51
N ALA A 54 7.37 0.44 -3.76
CA ALA A 54 7.02 -0.41 -4.89
C ALA A 54 8.11 -1.41 -5.29
N ALA A 55 9.38 -1.12 -4.99
CA ALA A 55 10.52 -1.91 -5.43
C ALA A 55 10.49 -3.38 -4.99
N GLU A 56 9.83 -3.68 -3.86
CA GLU A 56 9.74 -5.05 -3.31
C GLU A 56 8.36 -5.70 -3.55
N VAL A 57 7.45 -4.99 -4.20
CA VAL A 57 6.11 -5.50 -4.49
C VAL A 57 6.15 -6.25 -5.82
N LYS A 58 6.00 -7.57 -5.75
CA LYS A 58 6.09 -8.47 -6.92
C LYS A 58 4.97 -8.29 -7.95
N ILE A 59 3.91 -7.56 -7.61
CA ILE A 59 2.74 -7.35 -8.49
C ILE A 59 2.83 -6.00 -9.20
N LEU A 60 2.89 -6.08 -10.53
CA LEU A 60 2.87 -4.98 -11.50
C LEU A 60 1.47 -4.39 -11.71
N ASN A 61 0.54 -4.56 -10.77
CA ASN A 61 -0.77 -3.96 -10.86
C ASN A 61 -0.80 -2.69 -10.04
N VAL A 62 -0.47 -1.61 -10.76
CA VAL A 62 -0.80 -0.22 -10.49
C VAL A 62 -0.79 0.11 -8.99
N LEU A 63 0.41 0.14 -8.40
CA LEU A 63 0.70 1.10 -7.34
C LEU A 63 0.50 2.50 -7.93
N ARG A 64 -0.76 2.97 -7.96
CA ARG A 64 -1.04 4.37 -8.16
C ARG A 64 -0.75 5.03 -6.84
N GLY A 65 0.39 5.70 -6.78
CA GLY A 65 0.67 6.66 -5.73
C GLY A 65 -0.35 7.79 -5.79
N CYS A 66 -1.50 7.61 -5.14
CA CYS A 66 -2.31 8.74 -4.73
C CYS A 66 -1.62 9.32 -3.50
N ILE A 67 -0.75 10.30 -3.74
CA ILE A 67 -0.33 11.25 -2.70
C ILE A 67 -1.60 11.98 -2.27
N PHE A 68 -2.29 11.47 -1.25
CA PHE A 68 -3.20 12.32 -0.49
C PHE A 68 -2.30 13.22 0.34
N LEU A 69 -2.08 14.45 -0.15
CA LEU A 69 -1.47 15.54 0.61
C LEU A 69 -2.40 15.84 1.79
N ILE A 70 -2.35 15.05 2.88
CA ILE A 70 -2.75 15.56 4.18
C ILE A 70 -1.60 16.44 4.64
N ARG A 71 -1.55 17.68 4.11
CA ARG A 71 -0.79 18.75 4.75
C ARG A 71 -1.42 18.99 6.11
N HIS A 72 -0.81 18.41 7.14
CA HIS A 72 -0.79 19.04 8.45
C HIS A 72 0.61 19.60 8.70
N ARG A 73 1.04 20.49 7.80
CA ARG A 73 1.65 21.81 8.07
C ARG A 73 1.89 22.57 6.74
#